data_AF-A0A5C0DTC5-F1
#
_entry.id   AF-A0A5C0DTC5-F1
#
_cell.length_a   1.000
_cell.length_b   1.000
_cell.length_c   1.000
_cell.angle_alpha   90.00
_cell.angle_beta   90.00
_cell.angle_gamma   90.00
#
_symmetry.space_group_name_H-M   'P 1'
#
loop_
_entity.id
_entity.type
_entity.pdbx_description
1 polymer ?
#
loop_
_entity_poly.entity_id
_entity_poly.type
_entity_poly.pdbx_seq_one_letter_code
_entity_poly.pdbx_strand_id
1 'polypeptide(L)'
;MTQVKSNKKDTSGEISYQISATVSQDESKINTELLSAGRFIIATNVLDSQELSNDSMLSEYKAQQSCERGFGFLKDPLFFADSIFLKSPERIESLGMIMGLCLLVYTLAQRHIRNALLESKSTIKNQLGKATNRPTLRWIFQCFQCIHLVTLNQEKHISNWNKDRDFILSLLPDDCLRYYQLVS
;
A
#
# COMPACT_ATOMS: atom_id res chain seq x y z
N MET A 1 1.16 39.12 -3.09
CA MET A 1 0.68 40.01 -4.18
C MET A 1 1.21 39.48 -5.49
N THR A 2 0.40 38.76 -6.27
CA THR A 2 0.74 38.47 -7.67
C THR A 2 -0.58 38.29 -8.43
N GLN A 3 -0.97 39.31 -9.20
CA GLN A 3 -2.12 39.23 -10.10
C GLN A 3 -1.64 38.77 -11.48
N VAL A 4 -2.24 37.70 -12.00
CA VAL A 4 -2.16 37.32 -13.40
C VAL A 4 -3.44 37.81 -14.07
N LYS A 5 -3.33 38.80 -14.97
CA LYS A 5 -4.42 39.22 -15.87
C LYS A 5 -4.32 38.46 -17.18
N SER A 6 -5.40 37.79 -17.57
CA SER A 6 -5.64 37.35 -18.94
C SER A 6 -6.94 37.99 -19.43
N ASN A 7 -6.89 38.58 -20.61
CA ASN A 7 -7.96 39.36 -21.22
C ASN A 7 -8.34 38.69 -22.55
N LYS A 8 -9.58 38.21 -22.70
CA LYS A 8 -10.20 37.98 -24.02
C LYS A 8 -11.73 37.87 -23.94
N LYS A 9 -12.35 38.40 -25.01
CA LYS A 9 -13.75 38.78 -25.22
C LYS A 9 -14.74 37.62 -25.39
N ASP A 10 -15.93 37.85 -24.83
CA ASP A 10 -17.30 37.35 -25.08
C ASP A 10 -17.56 36.23 -26.09
N THR A 11 -18.17 35.13 -25.63
CA THR A 11 -19.42 34.57 -26.21
C THR A 11 -20.11 33.57 -25.25
N SER A 12 -21.44 33.70 -25.10
CA SER A 12 -22.41 32.79 -24.43
C SER A 12 -22.33 32.65 -22.90
N GLY A 13 -23.44 32.91 -22.22
CA GLY A 13 -23.53 33.03 -20.75
C GLY A 13 -23.37 31.70 -20.00
N GLU A 14 -22.14 31.26 -19.82
CA GLU A 14 -21.79 30.25 -18.81
C GLU A 14 -21.68 30.93 -17.44
N ILE A 15 -22.54 30.54 -16.50
CA ILE A 15 -22.44 30.97 -15.10
C ILE A 15 -21.21 30.29 -14.48
N SER A 16 -20.08 30.99 -14.45
CA SER A 16 -18.87 30.51 -13.79
C SER A 16 -18.84 30.98 -12.34
N TYR A 17 -18.82 30.04 -11.40
CA TYR A 17 -18.61 30.34 -9.98
C TYR A 17 -17.11 30.35 -9.68
N GLN A 18 -16.60 31.48 -9.19
CA GLN A 18 -15.22 31.57 -8.72
C GLN A 18 -15.21 31.66 -7.19
N ILE A 19 -14.63 30.66 -6.54
CA ILE A 19 -14.44 30.68 -5.09
C ILE A 19 -13.13 31.40 -4.80
N SER A 20 -13.23 32.53 -4.11
CA SER A 20 -12.08 33.20 -3.51
C SER A 20 -12.02 32.81 -2.04
N ALA A 21 -11.00 32.04 -1.66
CA ALA A 21 -10.76 31.65 -0.28
C ALA A 21 -9.37 32.11 0.15
N THR A 22 -9.26 32.56 1.39
CA THR A 22 -7.99 32.91 2.02
C THR A 22 -7.63 31.79 2.96
N VAL A 23 -6.49 31.14 2.72
CA VAL A 23 -5.97 30.09 3.60
C VAL A 23 -5.23 30.75 4.74
N SER A 24 -5.70 30.55 5.97
CA SER A 24 -4.99 30.93 7.19
C SER A 24 -4.71 29.70 8.05
N GLN A 25 -3.56 29.68 8.70
CA GLN A 25 -3.22 28.63 9.65
C GLN A 25 -4.08 28.77 10.91
N ASP A 26 -4.66 27.66 11.36
CA ASP A 26 -5.39 27.59 12.62
C ASP A 26 -4.40 27.29 13.76
N GLU A 27 -3.87 28.35 14.37
CA GLU A 27 -2.90 28.22 15.45
C GLU A 27 -3.42 27.43 16.66
N SER A 28 -4.74 27.40 16.88
CA SER A 28 -5.33 26.65 17.99
C SER A 28 -5.22 25.14 17.78
N LYS A 29 -5.50 24.66 16.56
CA LYS A 29 -5.29 23.25 16.18
C LYS A 29 -3.81 22.90 16.12
N ILE A 30 -2.98 23.79 15.58
CA ILE A 30 -1.53 23.57 15.52
C ILE A 30 -0.94 23.41 16.92
N ASN A 31 -1.30 24.29 17.86
CA ASN A 31 -0.83 24.20 19.24
C ASN A 31 -1.38 22.97 19.95
N THR A 32 -2.63 22.58 19.69
CA THR A 32 -3.21 21.35 20.24
C THR A 32 -2.46 20.12 19.75
N GLU A 33 -2.12 20.06 18.45
CA GLU A 33 -1.33 18.96 17.88
C GLU A 33 0.14 18.99 18.31
N LEU A 34 0.73 20.18 18.53
CA LEU A 34 2.06 20.32 19.11
C LEU A 34 2.12 19.83 20.57
N LEU A 35 1.05 20.05 21.34
CA LEU A 35 0.93 19.54 22.71
C LEU A 35 0.60 18.04 22.72
N SER A 36 -0.15 17.54 21.75
CA SER A 36 -0.48 16.11 21.58
C SER A 36 0.73 15.30 21.08
N ALA A 37 1.63 15.94 20.33
CA ALA A 37 2.93 15.42 19.96
C ALA A 37 3.79 15.27 21.22
N GLY A 38 3.63 14.12 21.88
CA GLY A 38 4.32 13.80 23.13
C GLY A 38 5.85 14.02 23.06
N ARG A 39 6.47 14.20 24.21
CA ARG A 39 7.93 14.24 24.31
C ARG A 39 8.47 12.83 24.12
N PHE A 40 9.35 12.64 23.14
CA PHE A 40 10.04 11.37 22.90
C PHE A 40 11.48 11.47 23.38
N ILE A 41 11.93 10.49 24.16
CA ILE A 41 13.35 10.32 24.47
C ILE A 41 13.87 9.28 23.48
N ILE A 42 14.79 9.68 22.60
CA ILE A 42 15.46 8.78 21.68
C ILE A 42 16.93 8.71 22.12
N ALA A 43 17.41 7.50 22.37
CA ALA A 43 18.80 7.25 22.71
C ALA A 43 19.46 6.50 21.54
N THR A 44 20.64 6.95 21.13
CA THR A 44 21.46 6.32 20.09
C THR A 44 22.88 6.15 20.58
N ASN A 45 23.56 5.12 20.07
CA ASN A 45 25.00 4.92 20.30
C ASN A 45 25.86 5.73 19.32
N VAL A 46 25.24 6.39 18.33
CA VAL A 46 25.92 7.27 17.36
C VAL A 46 26.11 8.63 18.01
N LEU A 47 27.37 8.98 18.30
CA LEU A 47 27.73 10.23 18.96
C LEU A 47 27.93 11.40 17.99
N ASP A 48 28.19 11.10 16.71
CA ASP A 48 28.42 12.10 15.68
C ASP A 48 27.10 12.60 15.06
N SER A 49 26.86 13.90 15.17
CA SER A 49 25.67 14.56 14.63
C SER A 49 25.72 14.76 13.11
N GLN A 50 26.88 14.61 12.48
CA GLN A 50 26.99 14.59 11.02
C GLN A 50 26.64 13.21 10.42
N GLU A 51 26.87 12.13 11.17
CA GLU A 51 26.50 10.78 10.77
C GLU A 51 25.00 10.53 10.93
N LEU A 52 24.40 10.99 12.03
CA LEU A 52 22.98 10.85 12.30
C LEU A 52 22.37 12.19 12.76
N SER A 53 21.76 12.90 11.81
CA SER A 53 21.03 14.13 12.13
C SER A 53 19.80 13.84 13.01
N ASN A 54 19.36 14.84 13.76
CA ASN A 54 18.16 14.74 14.60
C ASN A 54 16.90 14.37 13.79
N ASP A 55 16.76 14.93 12.58
CA ASP A 55 15.64 14.65 11.68
C ASP A 55 15.69 13.19 11.17
N SER A 56 16.88 12.72 10.78
CA SER A 56 17.11 11.33 10.40
C SER A 56 16.79 10.38 11.56
N MET A 57 17.24 10.69 12.77
CA MET A 57 16.99 9.91 13.98
C MET A 57 15.49 9.78 14.28
N LEU A 58 14.76 10.89 14.22
CA LEU A 58 13.31 10.90 14.43
C LEU A 58 12.58 10.11 13.33
N SER A 59 13.02 10.24 12.08
CA SER A 59 12.42 9.53 10.94
C SER A 59 12.58 8.01 11.06
N GLU A 60 13.76 7.54 11.46
CA GLU A 60 14.05 6.12 11.68
C GLU A 60 13.25 5.56 12.85
N TYR A 61 13.19 6.29 13.98
CA TYR A 61 12.37 5.90 15.11
C TYR A 61 10.89 5.75 14.74
N LYS A 62 10.34 6.70 13.95
CA LYS A 62 8.95 6.62 13.48
C LYS A 62 8.75 5.51 12.43
N ALA A 63 9.78 5.19 11.64
CA ALA A 63 9.72 4.08 10.69
C ALA A 63 9.57 2.71 11.39
N GLN A 64 10.06 2.55 12.63
CA GLN A 64 9.93 1.31 13.41
C GLN A 64 8.46 0.89 13.64
N GLN A 65 7.52 1.84 13.75
CA GLN A 65 6.08 1.54 13.87
C GLN A 65 5.51 0.81 12.64
N SER A 66 6.21 0.84 11.50
CA SER A 66 5.81 0.05 10.33
C SER A 66 5.99 -1.46 10.55
N CYS A 67 7.02 -1.85 11.31
CA CYS A 67 7.27 -3.26 11.67
C CYS A 67 6.15 -3.80 12.57
N GLU A 68 5.68 -3.02 13.54
CA GLU A 68 4.60 -3.42 14.45
C GLU A 68 3.27 -3.67 13.73
N ARG A 69 2.94 -2.82 12.74
CA ARG A 69 1.77 -3.04 11.88
C ARG A 69 1.87 -4.31 11.03
N GLY A 70 3.08 -4.75 10.69
CA GLY A 70 3.34 -6.02 10.02
C GLY A 70 2.95 -7.25 10.85
N PHE A 71 3.06 -7.18 12.19
CA PHE A 71 2.61 -8.27 13.07
C PHE A 71 1.09 -8.35 13.21
N GLY A 72 0.38 -7.22 13.07
CA GLY A 72 -1.09 -7.23 13.01
C GLY A 72 -1.63 -8.02 11.83
N PHE A 73 -0.90 -8.01 10.71
CA PHE A 73 -1.21 -8.78 9.52
C PHE A 73 -1.07 -10.31 9.72
N LEU A 74 -0.10 -10.75 10.52
CA LEU A 74 0.06 -12.17 10.88
C LEU A 74 -1.14 -12.72 11.66
N LYS A 75 -1.91 -11.84 12.29
CA LYS A 75 -3.14 -12.16 13.02
C LYS A 75 -4.40 -11.93 12.17
N ASP A 76 -4.27 -11.57 10.89
CA ASP A 76 -5.43 -11.38 10.00
C ASP A 76 -6.05 -12.76 9.68
N PRO A 77 -7.39 -12.93 9.82
CA PRO A 77 -8.10 -14.17 9.51
C PRO A 77 -7.82 -14.73 8.11
N LEU A 78 -7.44 -13.89 7.15
CA LEU A 78 -7.03 -14.31 5.80
C LEU A 78 -5.79 -15.21 5.77
N PHE A 79 -4.96 -15.19 6.83
CA PHE A 79 -3.82 -16.10 6.99
C PHE A 79 -4.18 -17.39 7.71
N PHE A 80 -5.46 -17.58 8.05
CA PHE A 80 -5.99 -18.76 8.73
C PHE A 80 -5.28 -19.10 10.06
N ALA A 81 -4.48 -18.18 10.62
CA ALA A 81 -3.74 -18.40 11.86
C ALA A 81 -4.67 -18.75 13.04
N ASP A 82 -5.86 -18.14 13.06
CA ASP A 82 -6.91 -18.41 14.06
C ASP A 82 -7.47 -19.84 13.99
N SER A 83 -7.28 -20.55 12.86
CA SER A 83 -7.75 -21.93 12.68
C SER A 83 -6.72 -22.99 13.08
N ILE A 84 -5.47 -22.59 13.36
CA ILE A 84 -4.37 -23.52 13.66
C ILE A 84 -4.26 -23.73 15.16
N PHE A 85 -4.96 -24.73 15.69
CA PHE A 85 -4.81 -25.16 17.08
C PHE A 85 -3.50 -25.93 17.28
N LEU A 86 -2.45 -25.24 17.74
CA LEU A 86 -1.18 -25.86 18.07
C LEU A 86 -1.13 -26.29 19.54
N LYS A 87 -0.79 -27.55 19.78
CA LYS A 87 -0.78 -28.16 21.12
C LYS A 87 0.61 -28.25 21.75
N SER A 88 1.69 -28.12 20.98
CA SER A 88 3.06 -28.27 21.47
C SER A 88 3.93 -27.03 21.15
N PRO A 89 4.89 -26.67 22.03
CA PRO A 89 5.75 -25.50 21.83
C PRO A 89 6.53 -25.53 20.52
N GLU A 90 7.04 -26.70 20.11
CA GLU A 90 7.88 -26.85 18.90
C GLU A 90 7.10 -26.50 17.63
N ARG A 91 5.80 -26.81 17.61
CA ARG A 91 4.92 -26.46 16.48
C ARG A 91 4.63 -24.97 16.46
N ILE A 92 4.54 -24.31 17.62
CA ILE A 92 4.32 -22.86 17.72
C ILE A 92 5.53 -22.12 17.18
N GLU A 93 6.74 -22.55 17.56
CA GLU A 93 7.99 -21.98 17.05
C GLU A 93 8.12 -22.16 15.54
N SER A 94 7.87 -23.37 15.04
CA SER A 94 7.91 -23.68 13.61
C SER A 94 6.92 -22.83 12.82
N LEU A 95 5.68 -22.70 13.31
CA LEU A 95 4.68 -21.85 12.68
C LEU A 95 5.10 -20.38 12.70
N GLY A 96 5.63 -19.89 13.83
CA GLY A 96 6.13 -18.52 13.95
C GLY A 96 7.21 -18.21 12.90
N MET A 97 8.13 -19.14 12.66
CA MET A 97 9.15 -19.00 11.62
C MET A 97 8.54 -18.92 10.21
N ILE A 98 7.61 -19.82 9.89
CA ILE A 98 6.93 -19.83 8.59
C ILE A 98 6.14 -18.54 8.38
N MET A 99 5.40 -18.10 9.40
CA MET A 99 4.64 -16.85 9.37
C MET A 99 5.56 -15.64 9.15
N GLY A 100 6.70 -15.59 9.84
CA GLY A 100 7.72 -14.55 9.62
C GLY A 100 8.24 -14.53 8.18
N LEU A 101 8.52 -15.70 7.60
CA LEU A 101 8.93 -15.82 6.20
C LEU A 101 7.83 -15.36 5.23
N CYS A 102 6.57 -15.75 5.49
CA CYS A 102 5.44 -15.30 4.70
C CYS A 102 5.29 -13.76 4.75
N LEU A 103 5.48 -13.14 5.91
CA LEU A 103 5.45 -11.69 6.05
C LEU A 103 6.58 -11.00 5.26
N LEU A 104 7.77 -11.58 5.25
CA LEU A 104 8.88 -11.09 4.42
C LEU A 104 8.50 -11.12 2.94
N VAL A 105 8.05 -12.27 2.44
CA VAL A 105 7.63 -12.43 1.03
C VAL A 105 6.51 -11.45 0.68
N TYR A 106 5.52 -11.33 1.55
CA TYR A 106 4.40 -10.40 1.39
C TYR A 106 4.88 -8.94 1.31
N THR A 107 5.82 -8.54 2.18
CA THR A 107 6.35 -7.18 2.21
C THR A 107 7.16 -6.87 0.95
N LEU A 108 7.95 -7.82 0.47
CA LEU A 108 8.72 -7.71 -0.77
C LEU A 108 7.82 -7.60 -2.00
N ALA A 109 6.79 -8.45 -2.11
CA ALA A 109 5.82 -8.39 -3.20
C ALA A 109 5.03 -7.08 -3.21
N GLN A 110 4.59 -6.58 -2.04
CA GLN A 110 3.94 -5.27 -1.94
C GLN A 110 4.87 -4.14 -2.39
N ARG A 111 6.14 -4.17 -1.97
CA ARG A 111 7.14 -3.19 -2.40
C ARG A 111 7.36 -3.24 -3.91
N HIS A 112 7.47 -4.43 -4.47
CA HIS A 112 7.67 -4.65 -5.91
C HIS A 112 6.52 -4.03 -6.72
N ILE A 113 5.26 -4.37 -6.42
CA ILE A 113 4.10 -3.82 -7.12
C ILE A 113 4.06 -2.29 -7.01
N ARG A 114 4.33 -1.73 -5.82
CA ARG A 114 4.34 -0.27 -5.63
C ARG A 114 5.44 0.40 -6.46
N ASN A 115 6.62 -0.20 -6.56
CA ASN A 115 7.70 0.32 -7.38
C ASN A 115 7.32 0.26 -8.87
N ALA A 116 6.78 -0.87 -9.34
CA ALA A 116 6.31 -1.03 -10.73
C ALA A 116 5.23 0.00 -11.10
N LEU A 117 4.29 0.30 -10.19
CA LEU A 117 3.28 1.35 -10.37
C LEU A 117 3.89 2.75 -10.43
N LEU A 118 4.90 3.03 -9.60
CA LEU A 118 5.60 4.32 -9.61
C LEU A 118 6.38 4.52 -10.92
N GLU A 119 7.10 3.50 -11.38
CA GLU A 119 7.88 3.54 -12.63
C GLU A 119 6.99 3.71 -13.86
N SER A 120 5.88 2.97 -13.92
CA SER A 120 4.89 3.05 -15.00
C SER A 120 3.92 4.23 -14.88
N LYS A 121 4.01 5.05 -13.82
CA LYS A 121 3.10 6.16 -13.49
C LYS A 121 1.62 5.76 -13.56
N SER A 122 1.33 4.55 -13.12
CA SER A 122 0.02 3.92 -13.25
C SER A 122 -0.62 3.74 -11.87
N THR A 123 -1.91 3.38 -11.87
CA THR A 123 -2.69 3.21 -10.64
C THR A 123 -3.64 2.03 -10.77
N ILE A 124 -3.90 1.35 -9.66
CA ILE A 124 -4.93 0.32 -9.55
C ILE A 124 -6.11 0.89 -8.75
N LYS A 125 -7.33 0.43 -9.01
CA LYS A 125 -8.49 0.78 -8.20
C LYS A 125 -8.37 0.15 -6.81
N ASN A 126 -8.64 0.90 -5.75
CA ASN A 126 -8.75 0.38 -4.39
C ASN A 126 -10.13 -0.25 -4.12
N GLN A 127 -10.38 -0.71 -2.89
CA GLN A 127 -11.66 -1.29 -2.45
C GLN A 127 -12.87 -0.38 -2.70
N LEU A 128 -12.67 0.94 -2.72
CA LEU A 128 -13.71 1.95 -2.96
C LEU A 128 -13.74 2.39 -4.44
N GLY A 129 -13.02 1.70 -5.33
CA GLY A 129 -12.94 2.02 -6.76
C GLY A 129 -12.03 3.21 -7.10
N LYS A 130 -11.38 3.85 -6.12
CA LYS A 130 -10.50 5.01 -6.35
C LYS A 130 -9.11 4.58 -6.80
N ALA A 131 -8.53 5.33 -7.73
CA ALA A 131 -7.16 5.12 -8.18
C ALA A 131 -6.15 5.25 -7.02
N THR A 132 -5.25 4.27 -6.89
CA THR A 132 -4.13 4.30 -5.94
C THR A 132 -2.86 3.74 -6.55
N ASN A 133 -1.74 4.38 -6.22
CA ASN A 133 -0.38 3.92 -6.52
C ASN A 133 0.27 3.19 -5.32
N ARG A 134 -0.46 3.03 -4.21
CA ARG A 134 0.04 2.38 -2.97
C ARG A 134 -0.88 1.25 -2.51
N PRO A 135 -1.23 0.28 -3.38
CA PRO A 135 -2.08 -0.83 -2.98
C PRO A 135 -1.41 -1.67 -1.87
N THR A 136 -2.22 -2.39 -1.11
CA THR A 136 -1.74 -3.45 -0.21
C THR A 136 -1.74 -4.78 -0.96
N LEU A 137 -0.82 -5.69 -0.64
CA LEU A 137 -0.81 -6.99 -1.32
C LEU A 137 -2.06 -7.83 -0.98
N ARG A 138 -2.68 -7.60 0.19
CA ARG A 138 -4.00 -8.13 0.58
C ARG A 138 -5.07 -7.75 -0.43
N TRP A 139 -5.11 -6.48 -0.84
CA TRP A 139 -6.05 -6.02 -1.86
C TRP A 139 -5.76 -6.67 -3.22
N ILE A 140 -4.48 -6.79 -3.58
CA ILE A 140 -4.08 -7.50 -4.79
C ILE A 140 -4.61 -8.95 -4.76
N PHE A 141 -4.40 -9.71 -3.67
CA PHE A 141 -4.94 -11.06 -3.55
C PHE A 141 -6.46 -11.11 -3.65
N GLN A 142 -7.17 -10.13 -3.09
CA GLN A 142 -8.62 -10.01 -3.26
C GLN A 142 -9.03 -9.82 -4.72
N CYS A 143 -8.28 -9.07 -5.52
CA CYS A 143 -8.53 -8.92 -6.96
C CYS A 143 -8.45 -10.27 -7.71
N PHE A 144 -7.63 -11.22 -7.24
CA PHE A 144 -7.47 -12.57 -7.81
C PHE A 144 -8.35 -13.64 -7.15
N GLN A 145 -9.27 -13.28 -6.26
CA GLN A 145 -10.24 -14.24 -5.71
C GLN A 145 -11.23 -14.72 -6.79
N CYS A 146 -11.75 -15.94 -6.60
CA CYS A 146 -12.74 -16.57 -7.47
C CYS A 146 -12.26 -16.71 -8.93
N ILE A 147 -10.97 -17.08 -9.12
CA ILE A 147 -10.43 -17.56 -10.40
C ILE A 147 -10.48 -19.08 -10.37
N HIS A 148 -11.17 -19.68 -11.34
CA HIS A 148 -11.26 -21.13 -11.45
C HIS A 148 -10.86 -21.57 -12.86
N LEU A 149 -10.12 -22.67 -12.94
CA LEU A 149 -9.86 -23.37 -14.19
C LEU A 149 -11.04 -24.31 -14.46
N VAL A 150 -11.80 -24.03 -15.51
CA VAL A 150 -12.95 -24.84 -15.94
C VAL A 150 -12.56 -25.58 -17.20
N THR A 151 -12.84 -26.88 -17.26
CA THR A 151 -12.64 -27.67 -18.48
C THR A 151 -14.00 -27.90 -19.13
N LEU A 152 -14.18 -27.38 -20.35
CA LEU A 152 -15.39 -27.54 -21.15
C LEU A 152 -14.96 -28.10 -22.50
N ASN A 153 -15.58 -29.21 -22.92
CA ASN A 153 -15.27 -29.84 -24.22
C ASN A 153 -13.78 -30.14 -24.43
N GLN A 154 -13.07 -30.59 -23.39
CA GLN A 154 -11.60 -30.84 -23.38
C GLN A 154 -10.71 -29.58 -23.51
N GLU A 155 -11.30 -28.39 -23.59
CA GLU A 155 -10.59 -27.11 -23.55
C GLU A 155 -10.59 -26.51 -22.14
N LYS A 156 -9.46 -25.92 -21.76
CA LYS A 156 -9.28 -25.26 -20.46
C LYS A 156 -9.60 -23.77 -20.59
N HIS A 157 -10.50 -23.28 -19.74
CA HIS A 157 -10.88 -21.87 -19.66
C HIS A 157 -10.70 -21.34 -18.25
N ILE A 158 -10.33 -20.07 -18.13
CA ILE A 158 -10.22 -19.39 -16.84
C ILE A 158 -11.49 -18.57 -16.62
N SER A 159 -12.20 -18.85 -15.54
CA SER A 159 -13.41 -18.10 -15.19
C SER A 159 -13.10 -16.73 -14.58
N ASN A 160 -14.05 -15.80 -14.72
CA ASN A 160 -14.03 -14.48 -14.08
C ASN A 160 -12.83 -13.58 -14.48
N TRP A 161 -12.17 -13.85 -15.61
CA TRP A 161 -11.01 -13.07 -16.07
C TRP A 161 -11.40 -11.63 -16.48
N ASN A 162 -10.54 -10.64 -16.17
CA ASN A 162 -10.79 -9.24 -16.54
C ASN A 162 -9.49 -8.47 -16.85
N LYS A 163 -9.64 -7.30 -17.49
CA LYS A 163 -8.51 -6.43 -17.87
C LYS A 163 -7.72 -5.88 -16.67
N ASP A 164 -8.39 -5.69 -15.53
CA ASP A 164 -7.72 -5.21 -14.32
C ASP A 164 -6.72 -6.27 -13.80
N ARG A 165 -7.02 -7.57 -13.96
CA ARG A 165 -6.10 -8.69 -13.62
C ARG A 165 -4.92 -8.79 -14.58
N ASP A 166 -5.15 -8.62 -15.89
CA ASP A 166 -4.06 -8.56 -16.88
C ASP A 166 -3.06 -7.46 -16.52
N PHE A 167 -3.58 -6.28 -16.18
CA PHE A 167 -2.77 -5.15 -15.76
C PHE A 167 -2.03 -5.41 -14.44
N ILE A 168 -2.65 -6.07 -13.46
CA ILE A 168 -1.95 -6.41 -12.22
C ILE A 168 -0.86 -7.46 -12.46
N LEU A 169 -1.10 -8.43 -13.35
CA LEU A 169 -0.12 -9.45 -13.69
C LEU A 169 1.08 -8.90 -14.45
N SER A 170 0.91 -7.88 -15.28
CA SER A 170 2.05 -7.22 -15.96
C SER A 170 2.96 -6.45 -15.00
N LEU A 171 2.51 -6.19 -13.76
CA LEU A 171 3.31 -5.59 -12.69
C LEU A 171 4.05 -6.64 -11.84
N LEU A 172 3.81 -7.92 -12.08
CA LEU A 172 4.44 -9.04 -11.37
C LEU A 172 5.47 -9.72 -12.28
N PRO A 173 6.42 -10.48 -11.70
CA PRO A 173 7.37 -11.26 -12.49
C PRO A 173 6.68 -12.24 -13.45
N ASP A 174 7.28 -12.49 -14.61
CA ASP A 174 6.72 -13.37 -15.65
C ASP A 174 6.42 -14.79 -15.15
N ASP A 175 7.15 -15.26 -14.14
CA ASP A 175 6.87 -16.56 -13.51
C ASP A 175 5.48 -16.64 -12.88
N CYS A 176 4.91 -15.51 -12.43
CA CYS A 176 3.55 -15.45 -11.91
C CYS A 176 2.52 -15.74 -13.02
N LEU A 177 2.79 -15.35 -14.27
CA LEU A 177 1.89 -15.59 -15.40
C LEU A 177 1.70 -17.10 -15.68
N ARG A 178 2.73 -17.91 -15.40
CA ARG A 178 2.68 -19.36 -15.62
C ARG A 178 1.62 -20.06 -14.77
N TYR A 179 1.39 -19.57 -13.55
CA TYR A 179 0.34 -20.09 -12.68
C TYR A 179 -1.07 -19.83 -13.22
N TYR A 180 -1.23 -18.75 -13.99
CA TYR A 180 -2.49 -18.38 -14.62
C TYR A 180 -2.59 -18.84 -16.08
N GLN A 181 -1.71 -19.73 -16.56
CA GLN A 181 -1.77 -20.38 -17.88
C GLN A 181 -2.10 -19.44 -19.06
N LEU A 182 -1.56 -18.22 -19.03
CA LEU A 182 -1.69 -17.25 -20.13
C LEU A 182 -0.54 -17.29 -21.14
N VAL A 183 0.49 -18.10 -20.89
CA VAL A 183 1.64 -18.25 -21.79
C VAL A 183 1.71 -19.71 -22.21
N SER A 184 1.35 -19.94 -23.47
CA SER A 184 1.67 -21.16 -24.23
C SER A 184 3.10 -21.11 -24.73
#